data_AF-A0A6G3TJR3-F1
#
_entry.id   AF-A0A6G3TJR3-F1
#
_cell.length_a   1.000
_cell.length_b   1.000
_cell.length_c   1.000
_cell.angle_alpha   90.00
_cell.angle_beta   90.00
_cell.angle_gamma   90.00
#
_symmetry.space_group_name_H-M   'P 1'
#
loop_
_entity.id
_entity.type
_entity.pdbx_description
1 polymer ?
#
loop_
_entity_poly.entity_id
_entity_poly.type
_entity_poly.pdbx_seq_one_letter_code
_entity_poly.pdbx_strand_id
1 'polypeptide(L)'
;DRPAPATAAAPPARAPAKSVRPLARSVPVGLRIPAIGVDTPVMGLGLAADGTVEVPPVTDDDRAGWYRHSPTPGQVGPSVLLGHVTVGRYGDGVFRHLARLRRGERIEARLENGTAAEFTVTAVRTVAKADFPTDDVYGDVAGPELRLITCGGPRDGEEYRDNVIVFAELSATKGR
;
A
#
# COMPACT_ATOMS: atom_id res chain seq x y z
N ASP A 1 -62.76 12.57 1.27
CA ASP A 1 -61.43 12.71 1.90
C ASP A 1 -60.52 11.54 1.58
N ARG A 2 -59.47 11.79 0.79
CA ARG A 2 -58.38 10.83 0.52
C ARG A 2 -57.08 11.47 1.03
N PRO A 3 -56.27 10.80 1.86
CA PRO A 3 -55.06 11.41 2.39
C PRO A 3 -53.98 11.49 1.31
N ALA A 4 -53.23 12.61 1.30
CA ALA A 4 -52.09 12.83 0.43
C ALA A 4 -50.87 12.01 0.88
N PRO A 5 -49.97 11.58 -0.04
CA PRO A 5 -48.76 10.88 0.35
C PRO A 5 -47.73 11.85 0.92
N ALA A 6 -47.07 11.44 2.01
CA ALA A 6 -45.95 12.15 2.60
C ALA A 6 -44.68 11.96 1.74
N THR A 7 -44.05 13.07 1.36
CA THR A 7 -42.77 13.09 0.65
C THR A 7 -41.67 12.60 1.59
N ALA A 8 -41.05 11.46 1.27
CA ALA A 8 -39.88 10.98 1.99
C ALA A 8 -38.69 11.92 1.72
N ALA A 9 -38.09 12.45 2.79
CA ALA A 9 -36.89 13.28 2.70
C ALA A 9 -35.69 12.40 2.27
N ALA A 10 -35.01 12.81 1.21
CA ALA A 10 -33.77 12.18 0.77
C ALA A 10 -32.64 12.38 1.80
N PRO A 11 -31.76 11.40 2.02
CA PRO A 11 -30.61 11.55 2.91
C PRO A 11 -29.64 12.63 2.39
N PRO A 12 -28.92 13.35 3.28
CA PRO A 12 -28.01 14.40 2.87
C PRO A 12 -26.87 13.83 2.02
N ALA A 13 -26.64 14.45 0.86
CA ALA A 13 -25.51 14.15 -0.01
C ALA A 13 -24.20 14.35 0.76
N ARG A 14 -23.37 13.30 0.80
CA ARG A 14 -22.04 13.32 1.41
C ARG A 14 -21.20 14.37 0.68
N ALA A 15 -20.73 15.39 1.40
CA ALA A 15 -19.87 16.42 0.83
C ALA A 15 -18.64 15.78 0.14
N PRO A 16 -18.17 16.33 -1.00
CA PRO A 16 -16.98 15.81 -1.67
C PRO A 16 -15.80 15.92 -0.70
N ALA A 17 -15.13 14.79 -0.45
CA ALA A 17 -13.88 14.79 0.29
C ALA A 17 -12.91 15.74 -0.42
N LYS A 18 -12.32 16.70 0.32
CA LYS A 18 -11.30 17.59 -0.24
C LYS A 18 -10.20 16.73 -0.87
N SER A 19 -10.06 16.80 -2.20
CA SER A 19 -9.01 16.10 -2.92
C SER A 19 -7.65 16.61 -2.46
N VAL A 20 -6.85 15.73 -1.85
CA VAL A 20 -5.47 16.05 -1.47
C VAL A 20 -4.66 16.26 -2.74
N ARG A 21 -3.87 17.34 -2.79
CA ARG A 21 -3.04 17.62 -3.98
C ARG A 21 -1.90 16.59 -4.07
N PRO A 22 -1.64 16.03 -5.26
CA PRO A 22 -0.45 15.22 -5.48
C PRO A 22 0.84 15.98 -5.12
N LEU A 23 1.83 15.23 -4.65
CA LEU A 23 3.18 15.72 -4.36
C LEU A 23 4.06 15.73 -5.61
N ALA A 24 5.09 16.57 -5.58
CA ALA A 24 6.21 16.44 -6.50
C ALA A 24 6.99 15.14 -6.23
N ARG A 25 7.71 14.66 -7.24
CA ARG A 25 8.55 13.46 -7.13
C ARG A 25 9.55 13.61 -5.98
N SER A 26 9.62 12.62 -5.10
CA SER A 26 10.67 12.48 -4.08
C SER A 26 10.79 11.03 -3.64
N VAL A 27 12.01 10.50 -3.59
CA VAL A 27 12.25 9.09 -3.26
C VAL A 27 11.78 8.78 -1.83
N PRO A 28 11.06 7.65 -1.59
CA PRO A 28 10.74 7.23 -0.24
C PRO A 28 11.97 6.69 0.47
N VAL A 29 12.21 7.16 1.69
CA VAL A 29 13.34 6.76 2.54
C VAL A 29 12.89 6.00 3.78
N GLY A 30 11.60 6.02 4.11
CA GLY A 30 11.06 5.26 5.21
C GLY A 30 9.56 5.05 5.12
N LEU A 31 9.07 4.00 5.76
CA LEU A 31 7.67 3.62 5.82
C LEU A 31 7.26 3.38 7.27
N ARG A 32 6.10 3.90 7.67
CA ARG A 32 5.53 3.68 9.00
C ARG A 32 4.06 3.26 8.90
N ILE A 33 3.71 2.19 9.61
CA ILE A 33 2.35 1.66 9.68
C ILE A 33 2.03 1.32 11.14
N PRO A 34 1.50 2.28 11.92
CA PRO A 34 1.35 2.12 13.37
C PRO A 34 0.48 0.92 13.79
N ALA A 35 -0.58 0.63 13.03
CA ALA A 35 -1.54 -0.44 13.35
C ALA A 35 -0.90 -1.85 13.40
N ILE A 36 0.25 -2.03 12.74
CA ILE A 36 0.98 -3.31 12.70
C ILE A 36 2.43 -3.17 13.18
N GLY A 37 2.77 -2.04 13.82
CA GLY A 37 4.08 -1.82 14.43
C GLY A 37 5.24 -1.65 13.44
N VAL A 38 4.97 -1.34 12.17
CA VAL A 38 6.03 -1.15 11.16
C VAL A 38 6.60 0.27 11.26
N ASP A 39 7.92 0.35 11.36
CA ASP A 39 8.72 1.56 11.15
C ASP A 39 10.06 1.10 10.55
N THR A 40 10.26 1.31 9.25
CA THR A 40 11.37 0.70 8.50
C THR A 40 11.99 1.70 7.50
N PRO A 41 13.30 1.61 7.22
CA PRO A 41 13.89 2.22 6.03
C PRO A 41 13.28 1.65 4.75
N VAL A 42 13.33 2.42 3.67
CA VAL A 42 12.91 1.97 2.33
C VAL A 42 14.10 1.96 1.39
N MET A 43 14.34 0.83 0.74
CA MET A 43 15.34 0.69 -0.33
C MET A 43 14.69 0.75 -1.72
N GLY A 44 15.46 1.03 -2.77
CA GLY A 44 14.95 0.96 -4.13
C GLY A 44 15.08 -0.44 -4.72
N LEU A 45 14.05 -0.91 -5.43
CA LEU A 45 13.98 -2.17 -6.15
C LEU A 45 13.84 -1.92 -7.66
N GLY A 46 14.57 -2.69 -8.46
CA GLY A 46 14.46 -2.71 -9.92
C GLY A 46 13.58 -3.86 -10.42
N LEU A 47 13.98 -4.39 -11.56
CA LEU A 47 13.41 -5.60 -12.15
C LEU A 47 14.47 -6.71 -12.15
N ALA A 48 14.03 -7.93 -11.86
CA ALA A 48 14.82 -9.13 -12.07
C ALA A 48 14.96 -9.45 -13.58
N ALA A 49 15.82 -10.39 -13.91
CA ALA A 49 16.11 -10.76 -15.31
C ALA A 49 14.89 -11.30 -16.08
N ASP A 50 13.91 -11.85 -15.36
CA ASP A 50 12.64 -12.36 -15.89
C ASP A 50 11.56 -11.28 -16.04
N GLY A 51 11.89 -10.02 -15.72
CA GLY A 51 10.98 -8.89 -15.80
C GLY A 51 10.05 -8.74 -14.59
N THR A 52 10.16 -9.59 -13.57
CA THR A 52 9.43 -9.40 -12.30
C THR A 52 10.07 -8.32 -11.44
N VAL A 53 9.30 -7.71 -10.54
CA VAL A 53 9.85 -6.75 -9.57
C VAL A 53 10.81 -7.48 -8.65
N GLU A 54 12.01 -6.92 -8.45
CA GLU A 54 12.95 -7.47 -7.47
C GLU A 54 12.31 -7.54 -6.09
N VAL A 55 12.67 -8.55 -5.29
CA VAL A 55 12.22 -8.69 -3.90
C VAL A 55 13.37 -8.20 -2.99
N PRO A 56 13.08 -7.56 -1.84
CA PRO A 56 14.13 -7.21 -0.88
C PRO A 56 15.02 -8.42 -0.53
N PRO A 57 16.34 -8.24 -0.33
CA PRO A 57 17.20 -9.32 0.09
C PRO A 57 16.79 -9.84 1.47
N VAL A 58 16.94 -11.14 1.71
CA VAL A 58 16.66 -11.75 3.03
C VAL A 58 17.87 -11.54 3.93
N THR A 59 17.74 -10.62 4.89
CA THR A 59 18.77 -10.24 5.87
C THR A 59 18.19 -10.18 7.28
N ASP A 60 19.05 -10.04 8.29
CA ASP A 60 18.66 -9.77 9.68
C ASP A 60 18.09 -8.36 9.87
N ASP A 61 18.51 -7.41 9.04
CA ASP A 61 17.93 -6.07 8.92
C ASP A 61 16.91 -6.01 7.78
N ASP A 62 15.75 -6.65 7.95
CA ASP A 62 14.70 -6.68 6.91
C ASP A 62 14.12 -5.27 6.65
N ARG A 63 13.96 -4.93 5.37
CA ARG A 63 13.54 -3.59 4.93
C ARG A 63 12.43 -3.69 3.89
N ALA A 64 11.56 -2.70 3.88
CA ALA A 64 10.66 -2.51 2.75
C ALA A 64 11.44 -2.02 1.53
N GLY A 65 11.02 -2.42 0.33
CA GLY A 65 11.59 -1.94 -0.91
C GLY A 65 10.54 -1.29 -1.80
N TRP A 66 10.88 -0.17 -2.43
CA TRP A 66 10.04 0.55 -3.38
C TRP A 66 10.45 0.21 -4.81
N TYR A 67 9.48 -0.18 -5.64
CA TYR A 67 9.71 -0.42 -7.06
C TYR A 67 9.98 0.89 -7.81
N ARG A 68 11.22 1.14 -8.23
CA ARG A 68 11.69 2.45 -8.72
C ARG A 68 11.05 2.91 -10.03
N HIS A 69 10.41 2.00 -10.77
CA HIS A 69 9.66 2.32 -11.98
C HIS A 69 8.18 2.65 -11.71
N SER A 70 7.71 2.49 -10.47
CA SER A 70 6.42 3.06 -10.03
C SER A 70 6.57 4.54 -9.66
N PRO A 71 5.47 5.33 -9.67
CA PRO A 71 5.45 6.67 -9.08
C PRO A 71 6.01 6.70 -7.65
N THR A 72 6.61 7.81 -7.23
CA THR A 72 6.97 7.97 -5.81
C THR A 72 5.71 8.21 -4.97
N PRO A 73 5.66 7.79 -3.68
CA PRO A 73 4.47 7.99 -2.85
C PRO A 73 4.01 9.46 -2.85
N GLY A 74 2.75 9.68 -3.22
CA GLY A 74 2.11 10.99 -3.29
C GLY A 74 2.05 11.58 -4.69
N GLN A 75 2.77 11.04 -5.68
CA GLN A 75 2.52 11.34 -7.09
C GLN A 75 1.26 10.63 -7.59
N VAL A 76 0.66 11.12 -8.67
CA VAL A 76 -0.43 10.43 -9.38
C VAL A 76 0.05 9.05 -9.85
N GLY A 77 -0.81 8.04 -9.71
CA GLY A 77 -0.53 6.65 -10.02
C GLY A 77 -0.21 5.81 -8.77
N PRO A 78 0.01 4.49 -8.94
CA PRO A 78 0.25 3.59 -7.82
C PRO A 78 1.74 3.52 -7.46
N SER A 79 2.13 4.02 -6.29
CA SER A 79 3.45 3.70 -5.73
C SER A 79 3.45 2.27 -5.16
N VAL A 80 4.40 1.43 -5.56
CA VAL A 80 4.43 0.01 -5.18
C VAL A 80 5.60 -0.30 -4.26
N LEU A 81 5.31 -0.82 -3.06
CA LEU A 81 6.31 -1.26 -2.09
C LEU A 81 6.12 -2.74 -1.74
N LEU A 82 7.22 -3.45 -1.57
CA LEU A 82 7.31 -4.87 -1.28
C LEU A 82 8.04 -5.10 0.04
N GLY A 83 7.72 -6.19 0.72
CA GLY A 83 8.39 -6.62 1.95
C GLY A 83 8.08 -8.07 2.30
N HIS A 84 8.89 -8.67 3.16
CA HIS A 84 8.76 -10.08 3.52
C HIS A 84 7.71 -10.33 4.61
N VAL A 85 7.06 -11.50 4.56
CA VAL A 85 6.33 -12.04 5.72
C VAL A 85 7.28 -12.70 6.70
N THR A 86 8.30 -13.38 6.18
CA THR A 86 9.34 -14.08 6.95
C THR A 86 10.67 -13.93 6.24
N VAL A 87 11.74 -13.77 7.01
CA VAL A 87 13.13 -13.67 6.54
C VAL A 87 13.91 -14.93 6.90
N GLY A 88 13.35 -16.10 6.57
CA GLY A 88 13.98 -17.40 6.81
C GLY A 88 14.38 -17.58 8.28
N ARG A 89 15.67 -17.87 8.52
CA ARG A 89 16.22 -18.08 9.87
C ARG A 89 16.18 -16.86 10.78
N TYR A 90 16.02 -15.66 10.20
CA TYR A 90 15.99 -14.40 10.95
C TYR A 90 14.60 -14.10 11.54
N GLY A 91 13.59 -14.90 11.18
CA GLY A 91 12.25 -14.84 11.76
C GLY A 91 11.26 -14.05 10.92
N ASP A 92 10.53 -13.14 11.57
CA ASP A 92 9.44 -12.40 10.96
C ASP A 92 9.96 -11.25 10.09
N GLY A 93 9.35 -11.09 8.92
CA GLY A 93 9.64 -9.98 8.03
C GLY A 93 8.82 -8.73 8.38
N VAL A 94 9.20 -7.60 7.79
CA VAL A 94 8.62 -6.28 8.00
C VAL A 94 7.12 -6.24 7.71
N PHE A 95 6.62 -7.09 6.81
CA PHE A 95 5.21 -7.19 6.44
C PHE A 95 4.54 -8.46 6.98
N ARG A 96 5.11 -9.11 8.00
CA ARG A 96 4.53 -10.28 8.70
C ARG A 96 3.05 -10.12 9.06
N HIS A 97 2.63 -8.90 9.38
CA HIS A 97 1.28 -8.59 9.84
C HIS A 97 0.44 -7.79 8.84
N LEU A 98 0.89 -7.66 7.58
CA LEU A 98 0.21 -6.82 6.59
C LEU A 98 -1.26 -7.22 6.37
N ALA A 99 -1.56 -8.53 6.39
CA ALA A 99 -2.94 -9.04 6.27
C ALA A 99 -3.87 -8.65 7.42
N ARG A 100 -3.32 -8.13 8.53
CA ARG A 100 -4.11 -7.66 9.68
C ARG A 100 -4.60 -6.23 9.50
N LEU A 101 -4.08 -5.49 8.51
CA LEU A 101 -4.55 -4.14 8.25
C LEU A 101 -6.04 -4.11 7.92
N ARG A 102 -6.66 -2.96 8.17
CA ARG A 102 -8.09 -2.70 8.00
C ARG A 102 -8.28 -1.39 7.25
N ARG A 103 -9.40 -1.31 6.52
CA ARG A 103 -9.83 -0.05 5.89
C ARG A 103 -9.89 1.06 6.93
N GLY A 104 -9.33 2.23 6.61
CA GLY A 104 -9.26 3.39 7.49
C GLY A 104 -7.93 3.54 8.24
N GLU A 105 -7.09 2.50 8.28
CA GLU A 105 -5.79 2.59 8.96
C GLU A 105 -4.79 3.44 8.16
N ARG A 106 -3.86 4.07 8.88
CA ARG A 106 -2.90 5.02 8.31
C ARG A 106 -1.59 4.32 7.92
N ILE A 107 -1.06 4.73 6.78
CA ILE A 107 0.30 4.45 6.32
C ILE A 107 1.00 5.80 6.06
N GLU A 108 2.24 5.95 6.52
CA GLU A 108 3.04 7.15 6.28
C GLU A 108 4.32 6.77 5.50
N ALA A 109 4.52 7.40 4.34
CA ALA A 109 5.75 7.30 3.57
C ALA A 109 6.56 8.59 3.76
N ARG A 110 7.75 8.47 4.39
CA ARG A 110 8.71 9.55 4.58
C ARG A 110 9.55 9.70 3.32
N LEU A 111 9.64 10.92 2.80
CA LEU A 111 10.29 11.22 1.54
C LEU A 111 11.62 11.95 1.76
N GLU A 112 12.56 11.76 0.84
CA GLU A 112 13.92 12.33 0.89
C GLU A 112 13.94 13.87 1.02
N ASN A 113 12.96 14.56 0.42
CA ASN A 113 12.82 16.01 0.52
C ASN A 113 12.35 16.50 1.91
N GLY A 114 12.15 15.60 2.87
CA GLY A 114 11.71 15.89 4.24
C GLY A 114 10.20 16.01 4.42
N THR A 115 9.41 15.83 3.36
CA THR A 115 7.93 15.74 3.46
C THR A 115 7.49 14.30 3.76
N ALA A 116 6.22 14.13 4.12
CA ALA A 116 5.61 12.80 4.22
C ALA A 116 4.26 12.73 3.52
N ALA A 117 4.02 11.63 2.81
CA ALA A 117 2.73 11.28 2.23
C ALA A 117 1.97 10.36 3.18
N GLU A 118 0.79 10.78 3.63
CA GLU A 118 -0.09 9.96 4.44
C GLU A 118 -1.19 9.32 3.59
N PHE A 119 -1.31 8.01 3.68
CA PHE A 119 -2.32 7.23 3.00
C PHE A 119 -3.28 6.60 4.00
N THR A 120 -4.50 6.40 3.55
CA THR A 120 -5.52 5.65 4.28
C THR A 120 -5.84 4.37 3.52
N VAL A 121 -5.74 3.23 4.21
CA VAL A 121 -6.07 1.92 3.64
C VAL A 121 -7.52 1.92 3.16
N THR A 122 -7.72 1.55 1.90
CA THR A 122 -9.04 1.44 1.28
C THR A 122 -9.49 -0.01 1.17
N ALA A 123 -8.55 -0.94 0.94
CA ALA A 123 -8.81 -2.37 0.88
C ALA A 123 -7.55 -3.20 1.24
N VAL A 124 -7.77 -4.43 1.71
CA VAL A 124 -6.75 -5.47 1.82
C VAL A 124 -7.29 -6.70 1.09
N ARG A 125 -6.50 -7.27 0.19
CA ARG A 125 -6.85 -8.47 -0.57
C ARG A 125 -5.78 -9.53 -0.35
N THR A 126 -6.21 -10.79 -0.19
CA THR A 126 -5.34 -11.96 -0.26
C THR A 126 -5.74 -12.73 -1.51
N VAL A 127 -4.81 -12.91 -2.42
CA VAL A 127 -5.05 -13.49 -3.75
C VAL A 127 -4.02 -14.57 -4.02
N ALA A 128 -4.41 -15.65 -4.68
CA ALA A 128 -3.46 -16.65 -5.14
C ALA A 128 -2.43 -15.99 -6.06
N LYS A 129 -1.16 -16.42 -5.99
CA LYS A 129 -0.10 -15.89 -6.87
C LYS A 129 -0.44 -16.02 -8.36
N ALA A 130 -1.14 -17.09 -8.74
CA ALA A 130 -1.60 -17.31 -10.11
C ALA A 130 -2.67 -16.29 -10.57
N ASP A 131 -3.44 -15.73 -9.63
CA ASP A 131 -4.52 -14.76 -9.89
C ASP A 131 -4.10 -13.33 -9.51
N PHE A 132 -2.79 -13.06 -9.50
CA PHE A 132 -2.27 -11.76 -9.10
C PHE A 132 -2.84 -10.66 -10.03
N PRO A 133 -3.52 -9.65 -9.47
CA PRO A 133 -4.24 -8.66 -10.27
C PRO A 133 -3.26 -7.58 -10.76
N THR A 134 -2.47 -7.90 -11.77
CA THR A 134 -1.41 -7.05 -12.33
C THR A 134 -1.91 -5.64 -12.65
N ASP A 135 -3.06 -5.51 -13.31
CA ASP A 135 -3.61 -4.20 -13.68
C ASP A 135 -4.04 -3.37 -12.47
N ASP A 136 -4.63 -3.97 -11.44
CA ASP A 136 -5.02 -3.25 -10.22
C ASP A 136 -3.80 -2.77 -9.41
N VAL A 137 -2.67 -3.47 -9.54
CA VAL A 137 -1.43 -3.20 -8.81
C VAL A 137 -0.54 -2.19 -9.55
N TYR A 138 -0.36 -2.38 -10.85
CA TYR A 138 0.63 -1.63 -11.65
C TYR A 138 -0.01 -0.68 -12.67
N GLY A 139 -1.29 -0.87 -13.00
CA GLY A 139 -1.99 -0.03 -13.96
C GLY A 139 -2.21 1.40 -13.47
N ASP A 140 -2.30 2.32 -14.42
CA ASP A 140 -2.47 3.74 -14.12
C ASP A 140 -3.78 4.02 -13.39
N VAL A 141 -3.70 4.90 -12.39
CA VAL A 141 -4.84 5.41 -11.64
C VAL A 141 -4.81 6.94 -11.61
N ALA A 142 -5.99 7.57 -11.55
CA ALA A 142 -6.12 9.02 -11.65
C ALA A 142 -5.64 9.78 -10.40
N GLY A 143 -5.52 9.09 -9.26
CA GLY A 143 -5.13 9.67 -7.97
C GLY A 143 -3.77 9.19 -7.48
N PRO A 144 -3.22 9.81 -6.41
CA PRO A 144 -2.05 9.27 -5.71
C PRO A 144 -2.43 8.08 -4.85
N GLU A 145 -1.93 6.90 -5.22
CA GLU A 145 -2.24 5.65 -4.55
C GLU A 145 -0.98 4.91 -4.10
N LEU A 146 -1.17 3.99 -3.17
CA LEU A 146 -0.14 3.13 -2.62
C LEU A 146 -0.58 1.67 -2.72
N ARG A 147 0.36 0.80 -3.07
CA ARG A 147 0.27 -0.66 -3.00
C ARG A 147 1.36 -1.18 -2.09
N LEU A 148 0.99 -1.91 -1.04
CA LEU A 148 1.94 -2.69 -0.24
C LEU A 148 1.71 -4.17 -0.52
N ILE A 149 2.78 -4.88 -0.82
CA ILE A 149 2.71 -6.28 -1.26
C ILE A 149 3.62 -7.13 -0.40
N THR A 150 3.10 -8.27 0.04
CA THR A 150 3.90 -9.32 0.68
C THR A 150 3.35 -10.68 0.31
N CYS A 151 4.12 -11.74 0.56
CA CYS A 151 3.64 -13.11 0.47
C CYS A 151 2.48 -13.36 1.47
N GLY A 152 1.75 -14.46 1.38
CA GLY A 152 0.76 -14.79 2.40
C GLY A 152 -0.03 -16.05 2.14
N GLY A 153 -1.13 -16.20 2.88
CA GLY A 153 -1.97 -17.37 2.79
C GLY A 153 -1.30 -18.65 3.32
N PRO A 154 -1.84 -19.82 2.97
CA PRO A 154 -1.28 -21.09 3.40
C PRO A 154 0.09 -21.35 2.74
N ARG A 155 0.98 -22.01 3.48
CA ARG A 155 2.26 -22.46 2.95
C ARG A 155 2.14 -23.79 2.21
N ASP A 156 2.96 -23.95 1.18
CA ASP A 156 3.27 -25.19 0.51
C ASP A 156 4.80 -25.36 0.54
N GLY A 157 5.29 -26.26 1.39
CA GLY A 157 6.71 -26.31 1.75
C GLY A 157 7.19 -24.98 2.35
N GLU A 158 8.23 -24.41 1.73
CA GLU A 158 8.80 -23.12 2.13
C GLU A 158 8.10 -21.92 1.47
N GLU A 159 7.18 -22.14 0.54
CA GLU A 159 6.56 -21.07 -0.24
C GLU A 159 5.16 -20.72 0.27
N TYR A 160 4.84 -19.43 0.24
CA TYR A 160 3.48 -18.93 0.44
C TYR A 160 2.72 -18.97 -0.89
N ARG A 161 1.51 -19.53 -0.90
CA ARG A 161 0.71 -19.67 -2.13
C ARG A 161 0.06 -18.37 -2.61
N ASP A 162 -0.12 -17.42 -1.69
CA ASP A 162 -0.85 -16.18 -1.97
C ASP A 162 0.06 -14.96 -1.85
N ASN A 163 -0.45 -13.84 -2.36
CA ASN A 163 0.03 -12.50 -2.04
C ASN A 163 -1.03 -11.74 -1.23
N VAL A 164 -0.58 -10.95 -0.28
CA VAL A 164 -1.38 -9.94 0.42
C VAL A 164 -1.08 -8.60 -0.21
N ILE A 165 -2.13 -7.91 -0.66
CA ILE A 165 -2.05 -6.62 -1.32
C ILE A 165 -2.90 -5.62 -0.52
N VAL A 166 -2.27 -4.55 -0.06
CA VAL A 166 -2.95 -3.42 0.58
C VAL A 166 -3.07 -2.31 -0.42
N PHE A 167 -4.29 -1.80 -0.57
CA PHE A 167 -4.62 -0.64 -1.38
C PHE A 167 -4.86 0.54 -0.45
N ALA A 168 -4.26 1.69 -0.75
CA ALA A 168 -4.45 2.90 0.02
C ALA A 168 -4.42 4.14 -0.87
N GLU A 169 -5.18 5.16 -0.47
CA GLU A 169 -5.29 6.44 -1.18
C GLU A 169 -4.70 7.55 -0.32
N LEU A 170 -4.06 8.55 -0.96
CA LEU A 170 -3.49 9.70 -0.27
C LEU A 170 -4.59 10.49 0.46
N SER A 171 -4.41 10.69 1.77
CA SER A 171 -5.37 11.37 2.64
C SER A 171 -4.83 12.61 3.32
N ALA A 172 -3.50 12.76 3.40
CA ALA A 172 -2.86 14.01 3.81
C ALA A 172 -1.40 14.10 3.34
N THR A 173 -0.84 15.29 3.43
CA THR A 173 0.59 15.56 3.22
C THR A 173 1.12 16.33 4.41
N LYS A 174 2.27 15.95 4.93
CA LYS A 174 3.00 16.70 5.95
C LYS A 174 4.18 17.42 5.33
N GLY A 175 4.25 18.72 5.55
CA GLY A 175 5.40 19.55 5.19
C GLY A 175 6.51 19.45 6.22
N ARG A 176 7.63 20.08 5.89
CA ARG A 176 8.71 20.37 6.83
C ARG A 176 8.30 21.43 7.83
#